data_AF-A0A3M1SJ83-F1
#
_entry.id   AF-A0A3M1SJ83-F1
#
_cell.length_a   1.000
_cell.length_b   1.000
_cell.length_c   1.000
_cell.angle_alpha   90.00
_cell.angle_beta   90.00
_cell.angle_gamma   90.00
#
_symmetry.space_group_name_H-M   'P 1'
#
loop_
_entity.id
_entity.type
_entity.pdbx_description
1 polymer ?
#
loop_
_entity_poly.entity_id
_entity_poly.type
_entity_poly.pdbx_seq_one_letter_code
_entity_poly.pdbx_strand_id
1 'polypeptide(L)'
;MEAYRYQELVYLIVPITLGMEFFVTAKNEKKDKQEVPLGSYVLDLWGFIFFALIPAMFIFTIWAIESGTFPLRTETLARLDRYGVMFFFMGGWWQVYLITALRARRIKDEKNWLYIWGPYLFFGIFVSLLVLWVSPWNLKWVSVGWFIFIAVLMNVLKLRPKTIEKVFWILAGITFFVENIVFVWLETVV
;
A
#
# COMPACT_ATOMS: atom_id res chain seq x y z
N MET A 1 -12.47 6.36 20.75
CA MET A 1 -12.42 6.81 19.34
C MET A 1 -11.16 7.61 19.01
N GLU A 2 -10.57 8.37 19.95
CA GLU A 2 -9.39 9.21 19.67
C GLU A 2 -8.13 8.44 19.24
N ALA A 3 -7.79 7.32 19.90
CA ALA A 3 -6.57 6.57 19.58
C ALA A 3 -6.55 5.94 18.17
N TYR A 4 -7.73 5.67 17.58
CA TYR A 4 -7.85 5.08 16.24
C TYR A 4 -7.51 6.10 15.14
N ARG A 5 -7.93 7.36 15.30
CA ARG A 5 -7.70 8.43 14.31
C ARG A 5 -6.22 8.78 14.12
N TYR A 6 -5.45 8.79 15.20
CA TYR A 6 -4.01 9.03 15.09
C TYR A 6 -3.26 7.86 14.46
N GLN A 7 -3.82 6.63 14.50
CA GLN A 7 -3.24 5.49 13.79
C GLN A 7 -3.38 5.67 12.27
N GLU A 8 -4.47 6.27 11.80
CA GLU A 8 -4.73 6.59 10.38
C GLU A 8 -3.61 7.41 9.76
N LEU A 9 -3.11 8.41 10.49
CA LEU A 9 -1.98 9.22 10.05
C LEU A 9 -0.70 8.39 9.87
N VAL A 10 -0.50 7.38 10.70
CA VAL A 10 0.67 6.50 10.61
C VAL A 10 0.53 5.55 9.42
N TYR A 11 -0.69 5.12 9.06
CA TYR A 11 -0.94 4.34 7.85
C TYR A 11 -0.59 5.09 6.56
N LEU A 12 -0.65 6.43 6.55
CA LEU A 12 -0.34 7.25 5.37
C LEU A 12 1.12 7.14 4.91
N ILE A 13 2.03 6.59 5.73
CA ILE A 13 3.43 6.35 5.33
C ILE A 13 3.53 5.46 4.08
N VAL A 14 2.73 4.39 4.01
CA VAL A 14 2.75 3.44 2.89
C VAL A 14 2.22 4.04 1.58
N PRO A 15 1.02 4.66 1.52
CA PRO A 15 0.51 5.25 0.28
C PRO A 15 1.31 6.47 -0.15
N ILE A 16 1.80 7.30 0.77
CA ILE A 16 2.67 8.42 0.40
C ILE A 16 3.95 7.89 -0.25
N THR A 17 4.55 6.84 0.34
CA THR A 17 5.72 6.20 -0.27
C THR A 17 5.39 5.61 -1.63
N LEU A 18 4.30 4.85 -1.76
CA LEU A 18 3.86 4.29 -3.03
C LEU A 18 3.59 5.38 -4.09
N GLY A 19 2.96 6.49 -3.71
CA GLY A 19 2.72 7.63 -4.58
C GLY A 19 4.01 8.29 -5.07
N MET A 20 4.99 8.48 -4.18
CA MET A 20 6.34 8.92 -4.57
C MET A 20 7.00 7.93 -5.53
N GLU A 21 6.85 6.63 -5.30
CA GLU A 21 7.36 5.59 -6.19
C GLU A 21 6.69 5.66 -7.58
N PHE A 22 5.39 5.88 -7.67
CA PHE A 22 4.74 6.06 -8.96
C PHE A 22 5.31 7.26 -9.74
N PHE A 23 5.49 8.42 -9.09
CA PHE A 23 6.08 9.59 -9.73
C PHE A 23 7.54 9.38 -10.15
N VAL A 24 8.35 8.71 -9.33
CA VAL A 24 9.74 8.41 -9.69
C VAL A 24 9.79 7.44 -10.89
N THR A 25 8.89 6.46 -10.95
CA THR A 25 8.80 5.55 -12.10
C THR A 25 8.43 6.32 -13.37
N ALA A 26 7.39 7.16 -13.32
CA ALA A 26 6.97 7.95 -14.47
C ALA A 26 8.06 8.95 -14.93
N LYS A 27 8.79 9.58 -14.00
CA LYS A 27 9.93 10.47 -14.31
C LYS A 27 11.05 9.73 -15.03
N ASN A 28 11.34 8.49 -14.65
CA ASN A 28 12.39 7.69 -15.27
C ASN A 28 11.98 7.16 -16.66
N GLU A 29 10.71 6.79 -16.85
CA GLU A 29 10.20 6.41 -18.18
C GLU A 29 10.29 7.57 -19.19
N LYS A 30 9.97 8.80 -18.77
CA LYS A 30 10.10 10.01 -19.61
C LYS A 30 11.54 10.31 -20.03
N LYS A 31 12.55 9.87 -19.25
CA LYS A 31 13.98 10.11 -19.56
C LYS A 31 14.49 9.22 -20.69
N ASP A 32 13.93 8.03 -20.88
CA ASP A 32 14.39 7.06 -21.89
C ASP A 32 13.87 7.38 -23.32
N LYS A 33 13.30 8.60 -23.54
CA LYS A 33 12.97 9.22 -24.85
C LYS A 33 12.12 8.37 -25.82
N GLN A 34 11.32 7.44 -25.32
CA GLN A 34 10.29 6.77 -26.12
C GLN A 34 9.00 7.60 -26.11
N GLU A 35 8.19 7.52 -27.17
CA GLU A 35 6.85 8.12 -27.22
C GLU A 35 6.11 7.84 -25.91
N VAL A 36 5.54 8.87 -25.28
CA VAL A 36 4.96 8.76 -23.93
C VAL A 36 3.87 7.69 -23.94
N PRO A 37 4.13 6.49 -23.40
CA PRO A 37 3.17 5.41 -23.48
C PRO A 37 2.02 5.71 -22.51
N LEU A 38 0.81 5.24 -22.83
CA LEU A 38 -0.38 5.40 -21.98
C LEU A 38 -0.11 4.98 -20.52
N GLY A 39 0.77 4.01 -20.32
CA GLY A 39 1.25 3.57 -19.00
C GLY A 39 1.81 4.70 -18.13
N SER A 40 2.52 5.68 -18.69
CA SER A 40 3.10 6.78 -17.91
C SER A 40 2.03 7.69 -17.30
N TYR A 41 0.94 7.97 -18.05
CA TYR A 41 -0.21 8.73 -17.53
C TYR A 41 -0.97 7.97 -16.44
N VAL A 42 -1.10 6.65 -16.60
CA VAL A 42 -1.72 5.79 -15.59
C VAL A 42 -0.88 5.78 -14.31
N LEU A 43 0.45 5.70 -14.41
CA LEU A 43 1.34 5.79 -13.26
C LEU A 43 1.28 7.17 -12.59
N ASP A 44 1.26 8.27 -13.36
CA ASP A 44 1.10 9.63 -12.82
C ASP A 44 -0.24 9.78 -12.07
N LEU A 45 -1.32 9.21 -12.60
CA LEU A 45 -2.65 9.19 -11.94
C LEU A 45 -2.61 8.40 -10.64
N TRP A 46 -2.04 7.20 -10.63
CA TRP A 46 -1.88 6.42 -9.39
C TRP A 46 -0.99 7.15 -8.38
N GLY A 47 0.10 7.78 -8.85
CA GLY A 47 0.95 8.63 -8.04
C GLY A 47 0.17 9.73 -7.34
N PHE A 48 -0.69 10.43 -8.08
CA PHE A 48 -1.58 11.46 -7.52
C PHE A 48 -2.58 10.88 -6.51
N ILE A 49 -3.23 9.77 -6.83
CA ILE A 49 -4.22 9.13 -5.96
C ILE A 49 -3.59 8.77 -4.61
N PHE A 50 -2.44 8.09 -4.62
CA PHE A 50 -1.78 7.62 -3.41
C PHE A 50 -1.04 8.70 -2.63
N PHE A 51 -0.43 9.67 -3.32
CA PHE A 51 0.34 10.73 -2.66
C PHE A 51 -0.52 11.87 -2.13
N ALA A 52 -1.60 12.22 -2.83
CA ALA A 52 -2.35 13.45 -2.56
C ALA A 52 -3.81 13.19 -2.21
N LEU A 53 -4.56 12.49 -3.07
CA LEU A 53 -6.00 12.32 -2.90
C LEU A 53 -6.32 11.58 -1.60
N ILE A 54 -5.66 10.44 -1.39
CA ILE A 54 -5.88 9.61 -0.22
C ILE A 54 -5.52 10.38 1.08
N PRO A 55 -4.29 10.91 1.27
CA PRO A 55 -3.98 11.68 2.48
C PRO A 55 -4.93 12.86 2.69
N ALA A 56 -5.32 13.57 1.63
CA ALA A 56 -6.26 14.68 1.72
C ALA A 56 -7.64 14.23 2.21
N MET A 57 -8.16 13.10 1.73
CA MET A 57 -9.43 12.56 2.23
C MET A 57 -9.38 12.22 3.73
N PHE A 58 -8.29 11.66 4.21
CA PHE A 58 -8.10 11.36 5.64
C PHE A 58 -8.00 12.60 6.50
N ILE A 59 -7.14 13.55 6.12
CA ILE A 59 -7.00 14.80 6.85
C ILE A 59 -8.34 15.54 6.88
N PHE A 60 -9.06 15.55 5.76
CA PHE A 60 -10.39 16.15 5.66
C PHE A 60 -11.41 15.46 6.57
N THR A 61 -11.48 14.14 6.56
CA THR A 61 -12.46 13.38 7.38
C THR A 61 -12.17 13.53 8.87
N ILE A 62 -10.92 13.39 9.30
CA ILE A 62 -10.49 13.63 10.68
C ILE A 62 -10.86 15.05 11.11
N TRP A 63 -10.47 16.05 10.33
CA TRP A 63 -10.77 17.45 10.62
C TRP A 63 -12.28 17.72 10.68
N ALA A 64 -13.05 17.23 9.70
CA ALA A 64 -14.48 17.45 9.60
C ALA A 64 -15.25 16.84 10.78
N ILE A 65 -14.81 15.69 11.27
CA ILE A 65 -15.40 15.00 12.42
C ILE A 65 -15.00 15.70 13.73
N GLU A 66 -13.72 16.09 13.91
CA GLU A 66 -13.25 16.78 15.12
C GLU A 66 -13.82 18.17 15.30
N SER A 67 -13.94 18.92 14.20
CA SER A 67 -14.51 20.27 14.20
C SER A 67 -16.03 20.29 14.33
N GLY A 68 -16.70 19.14 14.19
CA GLY A 68 -18.16 19.06 14.18
C GLY A 68 -18.81 19.87 13.05
N THR A 69 -18.07 20.16 11.98
CA THR A 69 -18.50 21.09 10.91
C THR A 69 -19.74 20.60 10.16
N PHE A 70 -19.98 19.28 10.12
CA PHE A 70 -21.12 18.66 9.42
C PHE A 70 -21.98 17.77 10.35
N PRO A 71 -22.75 18.36 11.28
CA PRO A 71 -23.46 17.61 12.32
C PRO A 71 -24.58 16.71 11.75
N LEU A 72 -25.18 17.07 10.61
CA LEU A 72 -26.24 16.30 9.93
C LEU A 72 -25.72 15.19 9.02
N ARG A 73 -24.40 15.09 8.79
CA ARG A 73 -23.78 14.08 7.91
C ARG A 73 -22.70 13.25 8.60
N THR A 74 -22.69 13.28 9.93
CA THR A 74 -21.74 12.54 10.78
C THR A 74 -21.70 11.05 10.45
N GLU A 75 -22.84 10.43 10.18
CA GLU A 75 -22.92 9.02 9.81
C GLU A 75 -22.30 8.74 8.43
N THR A 76 -22.54 9.60 7.44
CA THR A 76 -21.93 9.47 6.11
C THR A 76 -20.42 9.69 6.15
N LEU A 77 -19.96 10.67 6.93
CA LEU A 77 -18.54 10.94 7.17
C LEU A 77 -17.86 9.78 7.88
N ALA A 78 -18.51 9.18 8.89
CA ALA A 78 -17.99 8.02 9.61
C ALA A 78 -17.94 6.75 8.74
N ARG A 79 -18.89 6.58 7.80
CA ARG A 79 -18.81 5.50 6.80
C ARG A 79 -17.66 5.71 5.82
N LEU A 80 -17.51 6.93 5.29
CA LEU A 80 -16.41 7.29 4.39
C LEU A 80 -15.04 7.07 5.07
N ASP A 81 -14.92 7.49 6.33
CA ASP A 81 -13.75 7.26 7.17
C ASP A 81 -13.48 5.76 7.34
N ARG A 82 -14.47 4.97 7.78
CA ARG A 82 -14.35 3.51 7.91
C ARG A 82 -13.93 2.83 6.60
N TYR A 83 -14.48 3.23 5.45
CA TYR A 83 -14.09 2.67 4.15
C TYR A 83 -12.66 3.06 3.76
N GLY A 84 -12.28 4.32 3.99
CA GLY A 84 -10.91 4.77 3.79
C GLY A 84 -9.95 3.96 4.64
N VAL A 85 -10.26 3.80 5.92
CA VAL A 85 -9.44 3.04 6.85
C VAL A 85 -9.38 1.56 6.47
N MET A 86 -10.49 0.94 6.09
CA MET A 86 -10.52 -0.47 5.66
C MET A 86 -9.76 -0.69 4.35
N PHE A 87 -9.86 0.23 3.39
CA PHE A 87 -9.04 0.22 2.18
C PHE A 87 -7.53 0.30 2.51
N PHE A 88 -7.15 0.98 3.59
CA PHE A 88 -5.77 1.04 4.07
C PHE A 88 -5.33 -0.15 4.91
N PHE A 89 -6.19 -0.62 5.81
CA PHE A 89 -5.93 -1.73 6.71
C PHE A 89 -5.81 -3.04 5.93
N MET A 90 -6.78 -3.33 5.07
CA MET A 90 -6.68 -4.47 4.17
C MET A 90 -5.61 -4.16 3.11
N GLY A 91 -5.64 -2.97 2.51
CA GLY A 91 -4.82 -2.70 1.33
C GLY A 91 -3.33 -2.49 1.55
N GLY A 92 -2.85 -2.44 2.79
CA GLY A 92 -1.43 -2.30 3.08
C GLY A 92 -0.58 -3.41 2.45
N TRP A 93 -1.08 -4.65 2.39
CA TRP A 93 -0.29 -5.77 1.86
C TRP A 93 -0.07 -5.70 0.35
N TRP A 94 -1.11 -5.46 -0.46
CA TRP A 94 -0.90 -5.32 -1.91
C TRP A 94 -0.15 -4.03 -2.26
N GLN A 95 -0.27 -2.95 -1.49
CA GLN A 95 0.53 -1.75 -1.67
C GLN A 95 2.03 -2.04 -1.45
N VAL A 96 2.39 -2.83 -0.43
CA VAL A 96 3.77 -3.27 -0.21
C VAL A 96 4.27 -4.12 -1.38
N TYR A 97 3.45 -5.03 -1.90
CA TYR A 97 3.79 -5.80 -3.10
C TYR A 97 4.00 -4.91 -4.33
N LEU A 98 3.16 -3.89 -4.53
CA LEU A 98 3.32 -2.93 -5.62
C LEU A 98 4.61 -2.12 -5.50
N ILE A 99 4.93 -1.60 -4.31
CA ILE A 99 6.19 -0.87 -4.08
C ILE A 99 7.37 -1.76 -4.47
N THR A 100 7.35 -3.03 -4.03
CA THR A 100 8.42 -3.98 -4.32
C THR A 100 8.51 -4.32 -5.80
N ALA A 101 7.38 -4.47 -6.51
CA ALA A 101 7.38 -4.67 -7.95
C ALA A 101 7.99 -3.47 -8.70
N LEU A 102 7.58 -2.25 -8.33
CA LEU A 102 8.10 -1.01 -8.92
C LEU A 102 9.60 -0.83 -8.65
N ARG A 103 10.06 -1.14 -7.44
CA ARG A 103 11.48 -1.07 -7.10
C ARG A 103 12.30 -2.15 -7.81
N ALA A 104 11.77 -3.37 -7.95
CA ALA A 104 12.42 -4.44 -8.69
C ALA A 104 12.59 -4.08 -10.17
N ARG A 105 11.60 -3.42 -10.78
CA ARG A 105 11.68 -2.92 -12.16
C ARG A 105 12.83 -1.94 -12.39
N ARG A 106 13.21 -1.17 -11.37
CA ARG A 106 14.23 -0.09 -11.49
C ARG A 106 15.66 -0.56 -11.31
N ILE A 107 15.87 -1.73 -10.74
CA ILE A 107 17.23 -2.26 -10.57
C ILE A 107 17.77 -2.66 -11.95
N LYS A 108 18.71 -1.86 -12.47
CA LYS A 108 19.51 -2.18 -13.66
C LYS A 108 20.72 -3.07 -13.31
N ASP A 109 21.27 -2.92 -12.10
CA ASP A 109 22.41 -3.70 -11.60
C ASP A 109 22.04 -4.57 -10.39
N GLU A 110 22.29 -5.88 -10.47
CA GLU A 110 21.92 -6.90 -9.45
C GLU A 110 22.51 -6.65 -8.05
N LYS A 111 23.49 -5.75 -7.90
CA LYS A 111 24.19 -5.51 -6.64
C LYS A 111 23.36 -4.81 -5.56
N ASN A 112 22.25 -4.14 -5.89
CA ASN A 112 21.51 -3.33 -4.93
C ASN A 112 20.33 -4.07 -4.27
N TRP A 113 20.58 -5.28 -3.74
CA TRP A 113 19.60 -6.13 -3.05
C TRP A 113 18.81 -5.39 -1.96
N LEU A 114 19.49 -4.58 -1.14
CA LEU A 114 18.88 -3.80 -0.06
C LEU A 114 17.82 -2.80 -0.54
N TYR A 115 17.88 -2.35 -1.80
CA TYR A 115 16.92 -1.39 -2.35
C TYR A 115 15.52 -1.99 -2.58
N ILE A 116 15.42 -3.29 -2.86
CA ILE A 116 14.15 -4.01 -3.00
C ILE A 116 13.69 -4.47 -1.61
N TRP A 117 14.55 -5.18 -0.90
CA TRP A 117 14.13 -5.95 0.28
C TRP A 117 14.05 -5.13 1.56
N GLY A 118 14.86 -4.08 1.70
CA GLY A 118 14.80 -3.18 2.84
C GLY A 118 13.40 -2.57 3.01
N PRO A 119 12.88 -1.85 1.99
CA PRO A 119 11.52 -1.31 2.02
C PRO A 119 10.45 -2.39 2.10
N TYR A 120 10.60 -3.51 1.38
CA TYR A 120 9.63 -4.60 1.43
C TYR A 120 9.45 -5.15 2.84
N LEU A 121 10.55 -5.48 3.52
CA LEU A 121 10.51 -6.01 4.88
C LEU A 121 10.10 -4.93 5.87
N PHE A 122 10.61 -3.71 5.74
CA PHE A 122 10.23 -2.60 6.61
C PHE A 122 8.72 -2.33 6.55
N PHE A 123 8.17 -2.10 5.36
CA PHE A 123 6.74 -1.84 5.21
C PHE A 123 5.90 -3.09 5.49
N GLY A 124 6.35 -4.28 5.12
CA GLY A 124 5.67 -5.53 5.42
C GLY A 124 5.54 -5.77 6.93
N ILE A 125 6.61 -5.58 7.68
CA ILE A 125 6.60 -5.67 9.16
C ILE A 125 5.76 -4.55 9.74
N PHE A 126 5.95 -3.31 9.28
CA PHE A 126 5.21 -2.15 9.75
C PHE A 126 3.70 -2.35 9.59
N VAL A 127 3.22 -2.67 8.39
CA VAL A 127 1.81 -2.97 8.10
C VAL A 127 1.33 -4.15 8.94
N SER A 128 2.12 -5.23 9.04
CA SER A 128 1.74 -6.41 9.84
C SER A 128 1.62 -6.11 11.32
N LEU A 129 2.33 -5.13 11.87
CA LEU A 129 2.22 -4.74 13.28
C LEU A 129 1.11 -3.71 13.51
N LEU A 130 0.88 -2.82 12.55
CA LEU A 130 -0.13 -1.77 12.59
C LEU A 130 -1.53 -2.32 12.31
N VAL A 131 -1.73 -2.97 11.15
CA VAL A 131 -3.04 -3.48 10.70
C VAL A 131 -3.62 -4.46 11.72
N LEU A 132 -2.74 -5.28 12.28
CA LEU A 132 -3.11 -6.31 13.22
C LEU A 132 -3.07 -5.81 14.67
N TRP A 133 -2.92 -4.50 14.93
CA TRP A 133 -2.75 -3.93 16.28
C TRP A 133 -3.76 -4.48 17.29
N VAL A 134 -5.04 -4.55 16.88
CA VAL A 134 -6.18 -5.06 17.68
C VAL A 134 -6.38 -6.58 17.53
N SER A 135 -5.72 -7.21 16.56
CA SER A 135 -5.83 -8.64 16.30
C SER A 135 -4.96 -9.49 17.25
N PRO A 136 -5.28 -10.80 17.39
CA PRO A 136 -4.49 -11.74 18.16
C PRO A 136 -2.99 -11.71 17.80
N TRP A 137 -2.14 -11.71 18.84
CA TRP A 137 -0.68 -11.61 18.69
C TRP A 137 -0.10 -12.63 17.69
N ASN A 138 -0.65 -13.84 17.65
CA ASN A 138 -0.20 -14.90 16.75
C ASN A 138 -0.37 -14.55 15.26
N LEU A 139 -1.45 -13.85 14.90
CA LEU A 139 -1.70 -13.46 13.50
C LEU A 139 -0.70 -12.42 13.01
N LYS A 140 -0.22 -11.53 13.90
CA LYS A 140 0.85 -10.55 13.60
C LYS A 140 2.10 -11.26 13.09
N TRP A 141 2.51 -12.32 13.80
CA TRP A 141 3.72 -13.07 13.47
C TRP A 141 3.56 -13.95 12.24
N VAL A 142 2.36 -14.47 11.96
CA VAL A 142 2.09 -15.19 10.70
C VAL A 142 2.29 -14.24 9.51
N SER A 143 1.74 -13.02 9.59
CA SER A 143 1.94 -12.01 8.54
C SER A 143 3.41 -11.60 8.38
N VAL A 144 4.10 -11.27 9.49
CA VAL A 144 5.53 -10.96 9.46
C VAL A 144 6.35 -12.11 8.87
N GLY A 145 6.06 -13.34 9.30
CA GLY A 145 6.69 -14.56 8.81
C GLY A 145 6.48 -14.76 7.32
N TRP A 146 5.30 -14.40 6.79
CA TRP A 146 5.01 -14.45 5.36
C TRP A 146 5.89 -13.50 4.54
N PHE A 147 6.05 -12.24 4.96
CA PHE A 147 6.95 -11.29 4.30
C PHE A 147 8.41 -11.77 4.34
N ILE A 148 8.87 -12.27 5.48
CA ILE A 148 10.23 -12.82 5.62
C ILE A 148 10.40 -14.05 4.73
N PHE A 149 9.43 -14.96 4.72
CA PHE A 149 9.46 -16.18 3.92
C PHE A 149 9.58 -15.87 2.43
N ILE A 150 8.76 -14.95 1.89
CA ILE A 150 8.84 -14.52 0.49
C ILE A 150 10.24 -13.95 0.19
N ALA A 151 10.76 -13.09 1.09
CA ALA A 151 12.08 -12.49 0.90
C ALA A 151 13.21 -13.52 0.87
N VAL A 152 13.20 -14.47 1.80
CA VAL A 152 14.18 -15.56 1.85
C VAL A 152 14.05 -16.48 0.65
N LEU A 153 12.83 -16.90 0.30
CA LEU A 153 12.57 -17.80 -0.83
C LEU A 153 13.07 -17.22 -2.14
N MET A 154 12.76 -15.94 -2.42
CA MET A 154 13.23 -15.29 -3.64
C MET A 154 14.75 -15.06 -3.65
N ASN A 155 15.37 -14.85 -2.47
CA ASN A 155 16.82 -14.74 -2.34
C ASN A 155 17.52 -16.07 -2.64
N VAL A 156 17.05 -17.16 -2.01
CA VAL A 156 17.60 -18.51 -2.19
C VAL A 156 17.49 -18.96 -3.64
N LEU A 157 16.36 -18.65 -4.29
CA LEU A 157 16.13 -18.94 -5.71
C LEU A 157 16.91 -18.02 -6.66
N LYS A 158 17.63 -17.01 -6.15
CA LYS A 158 18.41 -16.01 -6.92
C LYS A 158 17.63 -15.47 -8.12
N LEU A 159 16.37 -15.09 -7.88
CA LEU A 159 15.49 -14.65 -8.96
C LEU A 159 15.97 -13.33 -9.55
N ARG A 160 15.91 -13.22 -10.88
CA ARG A 160 16.22 -11.97 -11.59
C ARG A 160 15.19 -10.89 -11.23
N PRO A 161 15.57 -9.60 -11.20
CA PRO A 161 14.65 -8.49 -10.87
C PRO A 161 13.37 -8.47 -11.72
N LYS A 162 13.45 -8.83 -13.01
CA LYS A 162 12.28 -8.94 -13.89
C LYS A 162 11.29 -10.03 -13.47
N THR A 163 11.79 -11.13 -12.91
CA THR A 163 10.93 -12.21 -12.39
C THR A 163 10.29 -11.77 -11.07
N ILE A 164 11.07 -11.12 -10.21
CA ILE A 164 10.58 -10.54 -8.95
C ILE A 164 9.45 -9.54 -9.23
N GLU A 165 9.65 -8.61 -10.16
CA GLU A 165 8.62 -7.66 -10.61
C GLU A 165 7.32 -8.38 -11.00
N LYS A 166 7.38 -9.39 -11.89
CA LYS A 166 6.19 -10.13 -12.33
C LYS A 166 5.48 -10.82 -11.18
N VAL A 167 6.22 -11.50 -10.30
CA VAL A 167 5.61 -12.21 -9.17
C VAL A 167 4.92 -11.23 -8.22
N PHE A 168 5.56 -10.10 -7.91
CA PHE A 168 4.96 -9.11 -7.01
C PHE A 168 3.78 -8.36 -7.63
N TRP A 169 3.75 -8.13 -8.95
CA TRP A 169 2.55 -7.63 -9.63
C TRP A 169 1.38 -8.61 -9.53
N ILE A 170 1.65 -9.91 -9.74
CA ILE A 170 0.63 -10.95 -9.62
C ILE A 170 0.13 -11.05 -8.18
N LEU A 171 1.04 -11.08 -7.20
CA LEU A 171 0.69 -11.11 -5.78
C LEU A 171 -0.14 -9.87 -5.40
N ALA A 172 0.27 -8.67 -5.84
CA ALA A 172 -0.49 -7.45 -5.60
C ALA A 172 -1.91 -7.55 -6.17
N GLY A 173 -2.06 -8.02 -7.41
CA GLY A 173 -3.37 -8.20 -8.04
C GLY A 173 -4.25 -9.20 -7.29
N ILE A 174 -3.72 -10.39 -6.98
CA ILE A 174 -4.46 -11.43 -6.24
C ILE A 174 -4.87 -10.91 -4.87
N THR A 175 -3.93 -10.33 -4.12
CA THR A 175 -4.19 -9.81 -2.78
C THR A 175 -5.23 -8.69 -2.81
N PHE A 176 -5.15 -7.76 -3.78
CA PHE A 176 -6.16 -6.74 -3.98
C PHE A 176 -7.56 -7.34 -4.17
N PHE A 177 -7.74 -8.29 -5.11
CA PHE A 177 -9.05 -8.88 -5.35
C PHE A 177 -9.58 -9.66 -4.16
N VAL A 178 -8.73 -10.50 -3.54
CA VAL A 178 -9.11 -11.31 -2.38
C VAL A 178 -9.54 -10.42 -1.22
N GLU A 179 -8.77 -9.37 -0.91
CA GLU A 179 -9.10 -8.44 0.16
C GLU A 179 -10.39 -7.67 -0.09
N ASN A 180 -10.61 -7.20 -1.33
CA ASN A 180 -11.85 -6.50 -1.66
C ASN A 180 -13.07 -7.44 -1.60
N ILE A 181 -12.93 -8.71 -2.00
CA ILE A 181 -14.00 -9.71 -1.86
C ILE A 181 -14.29 -9.97 -0.38
N VAL A 182 -13.26 -10.19 0.43
CA VAL A 182 -13.38 -10.40 1.88
C VAL A 182 -14.02 -9.17 2.54
N PHE A 183 -13.64 -7.97 2.10
CA PHE A 183 -14.19 -6.71 2.57
C PHE A 183 -15.69 -6.60 2.28
N VAL A 184 -16.12 -6.79 1.03
CA VAL A 184 -17.54 -6.77 0.66
C VAL A 184 -18.31 -7.81 1.46
N TRP A 185 -17.74 -9.00 1.62
CA TRP A 185 -18.37 -10.06 2.41
C TRP A 185 -18.53 -9.68 3.89
N LEU A 186 -17.48 -9.15 4.52
CA LEU A 186 -17.54 -8.67 5.91
C LEU A 186 -18.54 -7.53 6.07
N GLU A 187 -18.63 -6.62 5.10
CA GLU A 187 -19.61 -5.54 5.12
C GLU A 187 -21.04 -6.06 4.98
N THR A 188 -21.28 -7.09 4.18
CA THR A 188 -22.63 -7.69 4.05
C THR A 188 -23.11 -8.48 5.27
N VAL A 189 -22.19 -8.90 6.14
CA VAL A 189 -22.48 -9.70 7.34
C VAL A 189 -22.72 -8.82 8.58
N VAL A 190 -22.27 -7.56 8.56
CA VAL A 190 -22.38 -6.58 9.66
C VAL A 190 -23.54 -5.62 9.42
#